data_AF-W6S4D9-F1
#
_entry.id   AF-W6S4D9-F1
#
_cell.length_a   1.000
_cell.length_b   1.000
_cell.length_c   1.000
_cell.angle_alpha   90.00
_cell.angle_beta   90.00
_cell.angle_gamma   90.00
#
_symmetry.space_group_name_H-M   'P 1'
#
loop_
_entity.id
_entity.type
_entity.pdbx_description
1 polymer ?
#
loop_
_entity_poly.entity_id
_entity_poly.type
_entity_poly.pdbx_seq_one_letter_code
_entity_poly.pdbx_strand_id
1 'polypeptide(L)'
;MIIICITIVGFIFYNSSQTGDSSNDRSRGVMQKIIESDYISSSFDGVNKDKLNKLFRKCAHVAEYCLLAFVLGIVFQVLKVNNGKYIIHILFAILLIAVLDEFYQMYIPGRNSNVLDVLIDFSGGVIGITIFSIIKKIIFLLCRGFRRNGNKKIRSLRK
;
A
#
# COMPACT_ATOMS: atom_id res chain seq x y z
N MET A 1 -0.59 -15.70 6.06
CA MET A 1 -0.24 -14.79 4.95
C MET A 1 -1.43 -14.53 4.03
N ILE A 2 -2.09 -15.55 3.46
CA ILE A 2 -3.34 -15.35 2.67
C ILE A 2 -4.45 -14.70 3.52
N ILE A 3 -4.61 -15.14 4.77
CA ILE A 3 -5.57 -14.53 5.72
C ILE A 3 -5.32 -13.03 5.87
N ILE A 4 -4.06 -12.59 5.92
CA ILE A 4 -3.70 -11.17 6.05
C ILE A 4 -4.13 -10.39 4.81
N CYS A 5 -3.95 -10.93 3.60
CA CYS A 5 -4.46 -10.31 2.38
C CYS A 5 -5.98 -10.16 2.43
N ILE A 6 -6.70 -11.20 2.85
CA ILE A 6 -8.16 -11.16 2.99
C ILE A 6 -8.58 -10.11 4.02
N THR A 7 -7.88 -10.01 5.15
CA THR A 7 -8.14 -8.98 6.16
C THR A 7 -7.90 -7.57 5.62
N ILE A 8 -6.82 -7.34 4.85
CA ILE A 8 -6.55 -6.02 4.25
C ILE A 8 -7.63 -5.67 3.23
N VAL A 9 -8.02 -6.61 2.36
CA VAL A 9 -9.10 -6.39 1.39
C VAL A 9 -10.41 -6.10 2.13
N GLY A 10 -10.75 -6.89 3.15
CA GLY A 10 -11.94 -6.64 3.98
C GLY A 10 -11.92 -5.28 4.67
N PHE A 11 -10.74 -4.82 5.11
CA PHE A 11 -10.56 -3.50 5.69
C PHE A 11 -10.78 -2.36 4.67
N ILE A 12 -10.25 -2.50 3.45
CA ILE A 12 -10.49 -1.55 2.34
C ILE A 12 -11.99 -1.43 2.08
N PHE A 13 -12.67 -2.56 1.83
CA PHE A 13 -14.12 -2.56 1.57
C PHE A 13 -14.95 -2.04 2.76
N TYR A 14 -14.52 -2.29 4.00
CA TYR A 14 -15.16 -1.73 5.19
C TYR A 14 -15.01 -0.21 5.31
N ASN A 15 -13.86 0.34 4.91
CA ASN A 15 -13.66 1.79 4.85
C ASN A 15 -14.44 2.42 3.70
N SER A 16 -14.54 1.72 2.58
CA SER A 16 -15.33 2.13 1.43
C SER A 16 -16.82 2.08 1.71
N SER A 17 -17.32 1.10 2.48
CA SER A 17 -18.74 0.98 2.86
C SER A 17 -19.26 2.14 3.71
N GLN A 18 -18.39 3.00 4.23
CA GLN A 18 -18.79 4.16 5.02
C GLN A 18 -19.27 5.30 4.13
N THR A 19 -20.36 5.94 4.55
CA THR A 19 -20.92 7.12 3.88
C THR A 19 -19.89 8.23 3.73
N GLY A 20 -20.13 9.15 2.78
CA GLY A 20 -19.28 10.32 2.59
C GLY A 20 -19.03 11.08 3.89
N ASP A 21 -20.09 11.29 4.68
CA ASP A 21 -20.03 12.05 5.93
C ASP A 21 -19.28 11.31 7.03
N SER A 22 -19.62 10.03 7.28
CA SER A 22 -18.94 9.22 8.31
C SER A 22 -17.45 9.02 7.99
N SER A 23 -17.10 8.89 6.72
CA SER A 23 -15.69 8.82 6.30
C SER A 23 -14.95 10.13 6.48
N ASN A 24 -15.60 11.26 6.17
CA ASN A 24 -15.04 12.60 6.36
C ASN A 24 -14.78 12.89 7.85
N ASP A 25 -15.68 12.48 8.74
CA ASP A 25 -15.54 12.76 10.17
C ASP A 25 -14.46 11.91 10.83
N ARG A 26 -14.30 10.65 10.42
CA ARG A 26 -13.19 9.80 10.88
C ARG A 26 -11.84 10.37 10.46
N SER A 27 -11.70 10.77 9.20
CA SER A 27 -10.45 11.36 8.71
C SER A 27 -10.19 12.73 9.34
N ARG A 28 -11.23 13.54 9.63
CA ARG A 28 -11.10 14.80 10.39
C ARG A 28 -10.59 14.54 11.80
N GLY A 29 -11.09 13.53 12.50
CA GLY A 29 -10.62 13.20 13.85
C GLY A 29 -9.14 12.82 13.91
N VAL A 30 -8.63 12.12 12.88
CA VAL A 30 -7.19 11.82 12.76
C VAL A 30 -6.40 13.04 12.34
N MET A 31 -6.88 13.79 11.34
CA MET A 31 -6.27 15.03 10.87
C MET A 31 -6.13 16.06 12.00
N GLN A 32 -7.18 16.26 12.80
CA GLN A 32 -7.19 17.22 13.88
C GLN A 32 -6.16 16.88 14.94
N LYS A 33 -6.00 15.60 15.32
CA LYS A 33 -4.93 15.14 16.22
C LYS A 33 -3.53 15.42 15.69
N ILE A 34 -3.34 15.37 14.37
CA ILE A 34 -2.04 15.66 13.72
C ILE A 34 -1.79 17.17 13.67
N ILE A 35 -2.81 17.97 13.36
CA ILE A 35 -2.71 19.43 13.23
C ILE A 35 -2.61 20.13 14.59
N GLU A 36 -3.25 19.60 15.62
CA GLU A 36 -3.13 20.10 17.00
C GLU A 36 -1.77 19.75 17.64
N SER A 37 -0.89 19.04 16.93
CA SER A 37 0.50 18.90 17.34
C SER A 37 1.25 20.23 17.11
N ASP A 38 1.80 20.80 18.18
CA ASP A 38 2.49 22.12 18.23
C ASP A 38 3.51 22.37 17.11
N TYR A 39 4.02 21.33 16.46
CA TYR A 39 5.01 21.43 15.40
C TYR A 39 4.44 21.77 14.01
N ILE A 40 3.17 21.48 13.73
CA ILE A 40 2.62 21.53 12.36
C ILE A 40 1.44 22.51 12.22
N SER A 41 0.92 23.03 13.34
CA SER A 41 -0.22 23.96 13.39
C SER A 41 -0.04 25.18 12.49
N SER A 42 1.16 25.78 12.48
CA SER A 42 1.49 26.95 11.66
C SER A 42 1.62 26.66 10.17
N SER A 43 1.91 25.41 9.79
CA SER A 43 2.08 25.00 8.39
C SER A 43 0.74 24.82 7.65
N PHE A 44 -0.36 24.72 8.38
CA PHE A 44 -1.71 24.54 7.82
C PHE A 44 -2.61 25.74 8.02
N ASP A 45 -2.07 26.85 8.52
CA ASP A 45 -2.84 28.06 8.72
C ASP A 45 -3.26 28.66 7.35
N GLY A 46 -4.55 28.98 7.20
CA GLY A 46 -5.13 29.40 5.92
C GLY A 46 -5.39 28.29 4.88
N VAL A 47 -5.06 27.02 5.17
CA VAL A 47 -5.37 25.90 4.26
C VAL A 47 -6.82 25.46 4.43
N ASN A 48 -7.50 25.17 3.31
CA ASN A 48 -8.86 24.64 3.34
C ASN A 48 -8.89 23.23 3.96
N LYS A 49 -9.42 23.14 5.19
CA LYS A 49 -9.50 21.92 6.00
C LYS A 49 -10.24 20.77 5.30
N ASP A 50 -11.27 21.06 4.50
CA ASP A 50 -12.02 20.01 3.78
C ASP A 50 -11.22 19.43 2.61
N LYS A 51 -10.47 20.27 1.88
CA LYS A 51 -9.55 19.79 0.85
C LYS A 51 -8.44 18.95 1.48
N LEU A 52 -7.89 19.40 2.61
CA LEU A 52 -6.86 18.66 3.32
C LEU A 52 -7.36 17.30 3.81
N ASN A 53 -8.56 17.26 4.38
CA ASN A 53 -9.20 16.02 4.82
C ASN A 53 -9.42 15.02 3.68
N LYS A 54 -9.86 15.52 2.51
CA LYS A 54 -9.99 14.70 1.29
C LYS A 54 -8.63 14.14 0.85
N LEU A 55 -7.55 14.91 0.92
CA LEU A 55 -6.20 14.43 0.62
C LEU A 55 -5.73 13.37 1.63
N PHE A 56 -5.95 13.59 2.92
CA PHE A 56 -5.65 12.61 3.97
C PHE A 56 -6.34 11.27 3.72
N ARG A 57 -7.63 11.30 3.35
CA ARG A 57 -8.37 10.08 2.99
C ARG A 57 -7.75 9.38 1.77
N LYS A 58 -7.39 10.12 0.72
CA LYS A 58 -6.72 9.55 -0.46
C LYS A 58 -5.37 8.93 -0.11
N CYS A 59 -4.57 9.60 0.73
CA CYS A 59 -3.29 9.06 1.20
C CYS A 59 -3.47 7.76 2.01
N ALA A 60 -4.55 7.64 2.80
CA ALA A 60 -4.88 6.42 3.53
C ALA A 60 -5.17 5.26 2.56
N HIS A 61 -6.00 5.48 1.53
CA HIS A 61 -6.25 4.45 0.52
C HIS A 61 -4.95 4.04 -0.21
N VAL A 62 -4.14 5.01 -0.67
CA VAL A 62 -2.83 4.73 -1.27
C VAL A 62 -1.95 3.86 -0.36
N ALA A 63 -1.95 4.12 0.95
CA ALA A 63 -1.20 3.33 1.92
C ALA A 63 -1.77 1.90 2.08
N GLU A 64 -3.09 1.74 2.08
CA GLU A 64 -3.76 0.43 2.12
C GLU A 64 -3.41 -0.43 0.89
N TYR A 65 -3.49 0.14 -0.32
CA TYR A 65 -3.12 -0.55 -1.56
C TYR A 65 -1.62 -0.84 -1.65
N CYS A 66 -0.77 0.05 -1.13
CA CYS A 66 0.66 -0.18 -0.99
C CYS A 66 0.95 -1.39 -0.09
N LEU A 67 0.33 -1.43 1.09
CA LEU A 67 0.46 -2.56 2.01
C LEU A 67 -0.05 -3.86 1.38
N LEU A 68 -1.20 -3.82 0.70
CA LEU A 68 -1.77 -4.98 0.01
C LEU A 68 -0.81 -5.55 -1.04
N ALA A 69 -0.26 -4.70 -1.91
CA ALA A 69 0.68 -5.12 -2.96
C ALA A 69 1.98 -5.68 -2.37
N PHE A 70 2.47 -5.09 -1.28
CA PHE A 70 3.65 -5.58 -0.56
C PHE A 70 3.42 -7.00 0.00
N VAL A 71 2.29 -7.23 0.69
CA VAL A 71 1.95 -8.54 1.26
C VAL A 71 1.70 -9.57 0.15
N LEU A 72 1.05 -9.18 -0.95
CA LEU A 72 0.91 -10.05 -2.13
C LEU A 72 2.27 -10.45 -2.71
N GLY A 73 3.25 -9.54 -2.73
CA GLY A 73 4.64 -9.86 -3.09
C GLY A 73 5.22 -10.99 -2.24
N ILE A 74 5.04 -10.91 -0.92
CA ILE A 74 5.48 -11.96 0.03
C ILE A 74 4.75 -13.28 -0.25
N VAL A 75 3.42 -13.24 -0.44
CA VAL A 75 2.60 -14.44 -0.71
C VAL A 75 3.08 -15.14 -1.98
N PHE A 76 3.28 -14.41 -3.08
CA PHE A 76 3.75 -14.99 -4.34
C PHE A 76 5.14 -15.62 -4.20
N GLN A 77 6.02 -15.01 -3.39
CA GLN A 77 7.33 -15.59 -3.11
C GLN A 77 7.23 -16.88 -2.30
N VAL A 78 6.38 -16.93 -1.27
CA VAL A 78 6.17 -18.13 -0.43
C VAL A 78 5.53 -19.26 -1.23
N LEU A 79 4.55 -18.95 -2.07
CA LEU A 79 3.87 -19.92 -2.94
C LEU A 79 4.72 -20.35 -4.13
N LYS A 80 5.96 -19.84 -4.26
CA LYS A 80 6.89 -20.13 -5.35
C LYS A 80 6.26 -19.94 -6.74
N VAL A 81 5.36 -18.97 -6.87
CA VAL A 81 4.77 -18.57 -8.16
C VAL A 81 5.81 -17.75 -8.91
N ASN A 82 6.84 -18.43 -9.41
CA ASN A 82 8.06 -17.84 -9.92
C ASN A 82 8.13 -17.86 -11.45
N ASN A 83 7.04 -17.44 -12.10
CA ASN A 83 6.93 -17.45 -13.56
C ASN A 83 7.54 -16.19 -14.21
N GLY A 84 8.35 -15.41 -13.49
CA GLY A 84 8.87 -14.09 -13.93
C GLY A 84 7.79 -12.99 -14.10
N LYS A 85 6.51 -13.37 -14.11
CA LYS A 85 5.34 -12.51 -14.36
C LYS A 85 4.55 -12.15 -13.10
N TYR A 86 5.03 -12.50 -11.91
CA TYR A 86 4.30 -12.25 -10.65
C TYR A 86 3.96 -10.77 -10.42
N ILE A 87 4.82 -9.84 -10.87
CA ILE A 87 4.54 -8.40 -10.80
C ILE A 87 3.28 -8.04 -11.59
N ILE A 88 3.12 -8.60 -12.79
CA ILE A 88 1.93 -8.36 -13.64
C ILE A 88 0.68 -8.91 -12.96
N HIS A 89 0.75 -10.11 -12.38
CA HIS A 89 -0.39 -10.70 -11.66
C HIS A 89 -0.79 -9.86 -10.44
N ILE A 90 0.17 -9.35 -9.68
CA ILE A 90 -0.09 -8.49 -8.51
C ILE A 90 -0.70 -7.16 -8.96
N LEU A 91 -0.10 -6.50 -9.95
CA LEU A 91 -0.64 -5.23 -10.47
C LEU A 91 -2.05 -5.40 -11.04
N PHE A 92 -2.31 -6.48 -11.77
CA PHE A 92 -3.64 -6.79 -12.25
C PHE A 92 -4.64 -7.01 -11.11
N ALA A 93 -4.25 -7.75 -10.06
CA ALA A 93 -5.10 -7.94 -8.88
C ALA A 93 -5.39 -6.61 -8.16
N ILE A 94 -4.37 -5.75 -7.97
CA ILE A 94 -4.55 -4.42 -7.38
C ILE A 94 -5.51 -3.58 -8.23
N LEU A 95 -5.32 -3.55 -9.55
CA LEU A 95 -6.19 -2.79 -10.44
C LEU A 95 -7.64 -3.27 -10.35
N LEU A 96 -7.87 -4.59 -10.34
CA LEU A 96 -9.20 -5.15 -10.15
C LEU A 96 -9.81 -4.73 -8.82
N ILE A 97 -9.05 -4.80 -7.72
CA ILE A 97 -9.55 -4.42 -6.39
C ILE A 97 -9.87 -2.92 -6.37
N ALA A 98 -9.02 -2.05 -6.92
CA ALA A 98 -9.27 -0.61 -7.00
C ALA A 98 -10.51 -0.27 -7.84
N VAL A 99 -10.71 -0.96 -8.97
CA VAL A 99 -11.93 -0.79 -9.79
C VAL A 99 -13.17 -1.26 -9.04
N LEU A 100 -13.10 -2.41 -8.35
CA LEU A 100 -14.23 -2.94 -7.57
C LEU A 100 -14.57 -2.04 -6.38
N ASP A 101 -13.56 -1.47 -5.73
CA ASP A 101 -13.72 -0.56 -4.62
C ASP A 101 -14.44 0.72 -5.06
N GLU A 102 -13.98 1.35 -6.15
CA GLU A 102 -14.59 2.55 -6.69
C GLU A 102 -16.00 2.30 -7.24
N PHE A 103 -16.20 1.14 -7.88
CA PHE A 103 -17.52 0.70 -8.31
C PHE A 103 -18.47 0.54 -7.13
N TYR A 104 -18.01 -0.04 -6.01
CA TYR A 104 -18.81 -0.17 -4.81
C TYR A 104 -19.12 1.19 -4.18
N GLN A 105 -18.14 2.10 -4.12
CA GLN A 105 -18.33 3.46 -3.61
C GLN A 105 -19.38 4.27 -4.40
N MET A 106 -19.53 4.02 -5.70
CA MET A 106 -20.56 4.66 -6.53
C MET A 106 -22.00 4.45 -6.01
N TYR A 107 -22.25 3.35 -5.31
CA TYR A 107 -23.59 3.04 -4.75
C TYR A 107 -23.78 3.58 -3.33
N ILE A 108 -22.79 4.29 -2.77
CA ILE A 108 -22.81 4.76 -1.38
C ILE A 108 -23.22 6.24 -1.34
N PRO A 109 -24.21 6.61 -0.50
CA PRO A 109 -24.62 8.00 -0.36
C PRO A 109 -23.46 8.93 0.04
N GLY A 110 -23.35 10.05 -0.68
CA GLY A 110 -22.35 11.09 -0.41
C GLY A 110 -20.92 10.75 -0.85
N ARG A 111 -20.72 9.65 -1.60
CA ARG A 111 -19.46 9.32 -2.27
C ARG A 111 -19.54 9.69 -3.75
N ASN A 112 -18.44 10.21 -4.28
CA ASN A 112 -18.28 10.46 -5.71
C ASN A 112 -17.26 9.47 -6.23
N SER A 113 -17.63 8.73 -7.27
CA SER A 113 -16.72 7.83 -7.97
C SER A 113 -15.97 8.56 -9.09
N ASN A 114 -14.66 8.39 -9.19
CA ASN A 114 -13.80 8.94 -10.22
C ASN A 114 -12.72 7.94 -10.66
N VAL A 115 -12.50 7.86 -11.98
CA VAL A 115 -11.39 7.07 -12.56
C VAL A 115 -10.03 7.51 -12.02
N LEU A 116 -9.87 8.80 -11.68
CA LEU A 116 -8.65 9.29 -11.03
C LEU A 116 -8.40 8.66 -9.66
N ASP A 117 -9.45 8.29 -8.92
CA ASP A 117 -9.30 7.67 -7.61
C ASP A 117 -8.79 6.21 -7.75
N VAL A 118 -9.26 5.48 -8.77
CA VAL A 118 -8.69 4.18 -9.17
C VAL A 118 -7.21 4.28 -9.50
N LEU A 119 -6.79 5.31 -10.25
CA LEU A 119 -5.39 5.52 -10.61
C LEU A 119 -4.52 5.86 -9.40
N ILE A 120 -5.05 6.64 -8.46
CA ILE A 120 -4.38 6.98 -7.21
C ILE A 120 -4.17 5.71 -6.38
N ASP A 121 -5.19 4.90 -6.20
CA ASP A 121 -5.10 3.64 -5.45
C ASP A 121 -4.16 2.62 -6.12
N PHE A 122 -4.25 2.51 -7.45
CA PHE A 122 -3.33 1.70 -8.24
C PHE A 122 -1.87 2.16 -8.08
N SER A 123 -1.62 3.47 -7.99
CA SER A 123 -0.28 4.00 -7.74
C SER A 123 0.29 3.53 -6.39
N GLY A 124 -0.56 3.40 -5.37
CA GLY A 124 -0.21 2.79 -4.09
C GLY A 124 0.30 1.36 -4.26
N GLY A 125 -0.41 0.54 -5.04
CA GLY A 125 0.04 -0.82 -5.33
C GLY A 125 1.35 -0.90 -6.12
N VAL A 126 1.58 0.03 -7.06
CA VAL A 126 2.87 0.15 -7.77
C VAL A 126 4.01 0.46 -6.81
N ILE A 127 3.80 1.37 -5.86
CA ILE A 127 4.78 1.70 -4.81
C ILE A 127 5.06 0.46 -3.96
N GLY A 128 4.02 -0.23 -3.50
CA GLY A 128 4.14 -1.42 -2.65
C GLY A 128 4.95 -2.55 -3.28
N ILE A 129 4.67 -2.89 -4.55
CA ILE A 129 5.42 -3.93 -5.25
C ILE A 129 6.87 -3.51 -5.56
N THR A 130 7.10 -2.21 -5.78
CA THR A 130 8.44 -1.65 -6.00
C THR A 130 9.28 -1.78 -4.72
N ILE A 131 8.72 -1.38 -3.57
CA ILE A 131 9.38 -1.52 -2.26
C ILE A 131 9.72 -2.99 -2.00
N PHE A 132 8.76 -3.89 -2.20
CA PHE A 132 9.00 -5.33 -2.05
C PHE A 132 10.16 -5.83 -2.93
N SER A 133 10.17 -5.42 -4.21
CA SER A 133 11.20 -5.81 -5.17
C SER A 133 12.60 -5.31 -4.78
N ILE A 134 12.69 -4.08 -4.28
CA ILE A 134 13.94 -3.50 -3.77
C ILE A 134 14.45 -4.30 -2.56
N ILE A 135 13.59 -4.55 -1.57
CA ILE A 135 13.95 -5.31 -0.37
C ILE A 135 14.44 -6.72 -0.73
N LYS A 136 13.71 -7.42 -1.60
CA LYS A 136 14.10 -8.74 -2.10
C LYS A 136 15.48 -8.71 -2.76
N LYS A 137 15.76 -7.69 -3.59
CA LYS A 137 17.06 -7.52 -4.26
C LYS A 137 18.18 -7.26 -3.25
N ILE A 138 17.97 -6.40 -2.25
CA ILE A 138 18.93 -6.12 -1.19
C ILE A 138 19.26 -7.39 -0.42
N ILE A 139 18.25 -8.13 0.04
CA ILE A 139 18.44 -9.40 0.77
C ILE A 139 19.23 -10.40 -0.07
N PHE A 140 18.89 -10.55 -1.36
CA PHE A 140 19.61 -11.44 -2.27
C PHE A 140 21.10 -11.05 -2.40
N LEU A 141 21.40 -9.76 -2.56
CA LEU A 141 22.78 -9.26 -2.67
C LEU A 141 23.58 -9.50 -1.38
N LEU A 142 22.98 -9.26 -0.21
CA LEU A 142 23.60 -9.51 1.09
C LEU A 142 23.91 -11.01 1.26
N CYS A 143 22.92 -11.89 1.05
CA CYS A 143 23.12 -13.34 1.15
C CYS A 143 24.20 -13.86 0.17
N ARG A 144 24.27 -13.28 -1.04
CA ARG A 144 25.30 -13.64 -2.02
C ARG A 144 26.71 -13.20 -1.58
N GLY A 145 26.82 -12.02 -0.95
CA GLY A 145 28.06 -11.52 -0.37
C GLY A 145 28.60 -12.44 0.72
N PHE A 146 27.75 -12.84 1.68
CA PHE A 146 28.12 -13.77 2.75
C PHE A 146 28.58 -15.13 2.20
N ARG A 147 27.84 -15.70 1.24
CA ARG A 147 28.20 -16.99 0.60
C ARG A 147 29.54 -16.91 -0.14
N ARG A 148 29.85 -15.79 -0.78
CA ARG A 148 31.13 -15.59 -1.49
C ARG A 148 32.33 -15.50 -0.53
N ASN A 149 32.17 -14.83 0.61
CA ASN A 149 33.23 -14.75 1.63
C ASN A 149 33.47 -16.09 2.33
N GLY A 150 32.41 -16.85 2.66
CA GLY A 150 32.55 -18.19 3.23
C GLY A 150 33.34 -19.15 2.32
N ASN A 151 33.02 -19.17 1.01
CA ASN A 151 33.72 -20.01 0.04
C ASN A 151 35.20 -19.63 -0.15
N LYS A 152 35.56 -18.34 -0.03
CA LYS A 152 36.97 -17.91 -0.08
C LYS A 152 37.75 -18.42 1.14
N LYS A 153 37.18 -18.31 2.34
CA LYS A 153 37.81 -18.79 3.58
C LYS A 153 38.03 -20.32 3.59
N ILE A 154 37.07 -21.08 3.06
CA ILE A 154 37.22 -22.55 2.94
C ILE A 154 38.33 -22.92 1.96
N ARG A 155 38.49 -22.18 0.85
CA ARG A 155 39.57 -22.42 -0.12
C ARG A 155 40.96 -22.07 0.43
N SER A 156 41.08 -21.07 1.31
CA SER A 156 42.38 -20.73 1.92
C SER A 156 42.82 -21.72 3.01
N LEU A 157 41.89 -22.44 3.65
CA LEU A 157 42.20 -23.48 4.65
C LEU A 157 42.60 -24.83 4.02
N ARG A 158 42.44 -25.00 2.70
CA ARG A 158 42.80 -26.21 1.95
C ARG A 158 44.14 -26.11 1.21
N LYS A 159 44.83 -24.97 1.32
CA LYS A 159 46.19 -24.76 0.82
C LYS A 159 47.13 -24.79 2.02
#